data_AF-A0AAV0UR37-F1
#
_entry.id   AF-A0AAV0UR37-F1
#
_cell.length_a   1.000
_cell.length_b   1.000
_cell.length_c   1.000
_cell.angle_alpha   90.00
_cell.angle_beta   90.00
_cell.angle_gamma   90.00
#
_symmetry.space_group_name_H-M   'P 1'
#
loop_
_entity.id
_entity.type
_entity.pdbx_description
1 polymer ?
#
loop_
_entity_poly.entity_id
_entity_poly.type
_entity_poly.pdbx_seq_one_letter_code
_entity_poly.pdbx_strand_id
1 'polypeptide(L)'
;MMLRRCASLRRFSAISTDRPLVLVGTTPRSDVDRIPEAVVQDLDKYIVGQQDAKKAVAVALRTRWRRQQLKNDALRSEILPMNILMSGPTGSGKTEIARRLAKISDSPFLKVEATKFTEVGIYGANADSMIKDLVDVAVNMARADAQKIHAAAARERAIDRLVGLLDHKKLSDISRAELREEIATGKAGDRKVRMLLKPLPSKMRPTSTNREMTSRAGERDETSRHTHGVEF
;
A
#
# COMPACT_ATOMS: atom_id res chain seq x y z
N MET A 1 -59.26 -0.10 14.83
CA MET A 1 -57.92 0.46 15.13
C MET A 1 -56.93 -0.21 14.17
N MET A 2 -56.70 0.41 13.00
CA MET A 2 -56.04 -0.23 11.84
C MET A 2 -54.74 0.54 11.53
N LEU A 3 -53.61 0.01 11.99
CA LEU A 3 -52.28 0.61 11.78
C LEU A 3 -51.77 0.23 10.39
N ARG A 4 -51.80 1.19 9.45
CA ARG A 4 -51.06 1.12 8.19
C ARG A 4 -49.57 1.30 8.49
N ARG A 5 -48.76 0.24 8.36
CA ARG A 5 -47.29 0.36 8.29
C ARG A 5 -46.87 0.59 6.85
N CYS A 6 -46.18 1.70 6.64
CA CYS A 6 -45.63 2.16 5.38
C CYS A 6 -44.58 1.17 4.85
N ALA A 7 -44.80 0.64 3.65
CA ALA A 7 -43.85 -0.20 2.94
C ALA A 7 -42.86 0.70 2.18
N SER A 8 -41.64 0.84 2.69
CA SER A 8 -40.50 1.40 1.94
C SER A 8 -39.18 0.97 2.58
N LEU A 9 -38.88 -0.33 2.52
CA LEU A 9 -37.52 -0.83 2.65
C LEU A 9 -37.15 -1.44 1.30
N ARG A 10 -36.57 -0.59 0.43
CA ARG A 10 -35.87 -1.08 -0.76
C ARG A 10 -34.76 -2.00 -0.26
N ARG A 11 -34.84 -3.26 -0.67
CA ARG A 11 -33.77 -4.26 -0.58
C ARG A 11 -32.49 -3.62 -1.10
N PHE A 12 -31.60 -3.20 -0.21
CA PHE A 12 -30.18 -3.23 -0.52
C PHE A 12 -29.85 -4.70 -0.69
N SER A 13 -29.75 -5.14 -1.95
CA SER A 13 -29.15 -6.43 -2.26
C SER A 13 -27.76 -6.40 -1.62
N ALA A 14 -27.61 -7.17 -0.54
CA ALA A 14 -26.32 -7.47 0.04
C ALA A 14 -25.45 -7.99 -1.12
N ILE A 15 -24.48 -7.16 -1.53
CA ILE A 15 -23.36 -7.66 -2.32
C ILE A 15 -22.72 -8.67 -1.38
N SER A 16 -22.91 -9.96 -1.70
CA SER A 16 -22.25 -11.08 -1.04
C SER A 16 -20.77 -10.73 -0.84
N THR A 17 -20.42 -10.35 0.39
CA THR A 17 -19.05 -10.16 0.86
C THR A 17 -18.43 -11.49 1.28
N ASP A 18 -19.10 -12.62 1.01
CA ASP A 18 -18.61 -13.98 1.24
C ASP A 18 -17.70 -14.49 0.12
N ARG A 19 -17.14 -13.59 -0.70
CA ARG A 19 -15.87 -13.93 -1.32
C ARG A 19 -14.82 -13.76 -0.23
N PRO A 20 -14.15 -14.83 0.23
CA PRO A 20 -12.99 -14.65 1.08
C PRO A 20 -12.09 -13.64 0.37
N LEU A 21 -11.54 -12.70 1.13
CA LEU A 21 -10.44 -11.85 0.66
C LEU A 21 -9.30 -12.80 0.30
N VAL A 22 -9.35 -13.40 -0.89
CA VAL A 22 -8.25 -14.12 -1.48
C VAL A 22 -7.15 -13.08 -1.52
N LEU A 23 -6.12 -13.26 -0.72
CA LEU A 23 -4.89 -12.49 -0.79
C LEU A 23 -4.40 -12.59 -2.24
N VAL A 24 -4.77 -11.60 -3.07
CA VAL A 24 -4.40 -11.51 -4.50
C VAL A 24 -2.88 -11.42 -4.68
N GLY A 25 -2.11 -11.26 -3.59
CA GLY A 25 -0.68 -10.97 -3.61
C GLY A 25 0.30 -12.14 -3.71
N THR A 26 -0.08 -13.34 -4.17
CA THR A 26 0.92 -14.42 -4.35
C THR A 26 0.87 -15.20 -5.65
N THR A 27 -0.03 -14.87 -6.58
CA THR A 27 0.08 -15.43 -7.93
C THR A 27 1.13 -14.65 -8.71
N PRO A 28 2.22 -15.28 -9.19
CA PRO A 28 3.18 -14.60 -10.05
C PRO A 28 2.43 -14.15 -11.30
N ARG A 29 2.37 -12.82 -11.50
CA ARG A 29 1.68 -12.21 -12.64
C ARG A 29 2.40 -12.45 -13.96
N SER A 30 3.67 -12.86 -13.91
CA SER A 30 4.48 -13.17 -15.08
C SER A 30 4.84 -14.67 -15.11
N ASP A 31 4.75 -15.29 -16.28
CA ASP A 31 5.25 -16.67 -16.49
C ASP A 31 6.78 -16.76 -16.32
N VAL A 32 7.46 -15.61 -16.32
CA VAL A 32 8.92 -15.47 -16.22
C VAL A 32 9.45 -16.03 -14.89
N ASP A 33 8.75 -15.84 -13.78
CA ASP A 33 9.17 -16.36 -12.45
C ASP A 33 9.22 -17.90 -12.38
N ARG A 34 8.53 -18.57 -13.31
CA ARG A 34 8.36 -20.03 -13.28
C ARG A 34 9.53 -20.74 -13.94
N ILE A 35 10.24 -20.09 -14.86
CA ILE A 35 11.31 -20.71 -15.65
C ILE A 35 12.64 -20.05 -15.22
N PRO A 36 13.54 -20.78 -14.54
CA PRO A 36 14.80 -20.21 -14.07
C PRO A 36 15.61 -19.51 -15.16
N GLU A 37 15.62 -20.07 -16.37
CA GLU A 37 16.32 -19.48 -17.53
C GLU A 37 15.73 -18.13 -17.95
N ALA A 38 14.40 -17.98 -17.89
CA ALA A 38 13.74 -16.72 -18.20
C ALA A 38 14.07 -15.64 -17.17
N VAL A 39 14.16 -16.01 -15.89
CA VAL A 39 14.61 -15.09 -14.83
C VAL A 39 16.05 -14.64 -15.07
N VAL A 40 16.95 -15.56 -15.44
CA VAL A 40 18.35 -15.22 -15.76
C VAL A 40 18.42 -14.26 -16.95
N GLN A 41 17.69 -14.55 -18.04
CA GLN A 41 17.63 -13.68 -19.22
C GLN A 41 17.08 -12.29 -18.92
N ASP A 42 16.08 -12.18 -18.02
CA ASP A 42 15.56 -10.87 -17.65
C ASP A 42 16.56 -10.10 -16.76
N LEU A 43 17.29 -10.79 -15.88
CA LEU A 43 18.39 -10.20 -15.11
C LEU A 43 19.57 -9.78 -16.00
N ASP A 44 19.85 -10.51 -17.09
CA ASP A 44 20.92 -10.18 -18.05
C ASP A 44 20.71 -8.81 -18.72
N LYS A 45 19.46 -8.34 -18.85
CA LYS A 45 19.16 -7.01 -19.43
C LYS A 45 19.67 -5.85 -18.58
N TYR A 46 19.88 -6.07 -17.28
CA TYR A 46 20.22 -5.01 -16.32
C TYR A 46 21.56 -5.22 -15.63
N ILE A 47 22.01 -6.47 -15.49
CA ILE A 47 23.24 -6.83 -14.79
C ILE A 47 24.16 -7.52 -15.78
N VAL A 48 25.38 -7.03 -15.96
CA VAL A 48 26.38 -7.66 -16.83
C VAL A 48 27.18 -8.69 -16.02
N GLY A 49 27.38 -9.90 -16.56
CA GLY A 49 28.14 -10.98 -15.90
C GLY A 49 27.41 -11.62 -14.71
N GLN A 50 28.14 -12.04 -13.67
CA GLN A 50 27.59 -12.61 -12.42
C GLN A 50 26.64 -13.81 -12.62
N GLN A 51 27.00 -14.71 -13.54
CA GLN A 51 26.13 -15.81 -13.96
C GLN A 51 25.74 -16.75 -12.81
N ASP A 52 26.66 -17.04 -11.90
CA ASP A 52 26.38 -17.92 -10.76
C ASP A 52 25.39 -17.30 -9.79
N ALA A 53 25.52 -15.99 -9.52
CA ALA A 53 24.57 -15.27 -8.67
C ALA A 53 23.17 -15.23 -9.29
N LYS A 54 23.07 -15.00 -10.61
CA LYS A 54 21.79 -15.02 -11.35
C LYS A 54 21.12 -16.40 -11.31
N LYS A 55 21.89 -17.46 -11.52
CA LYS A 55 21.40 -18.84 -11.42
C LYS A 55 20.92 -19.16 -10.00
N ALA A 56 21.69 -18.78 -8.98
CA ALA A 56 21.33 -19.02 -7.59
C ALA A 56 19.99 -18.35 -7.21
N VAL A 57 19.80 -17.08 -7.58
CA VAL A 57 18.53 -16.38 -7.30
C VAL A 57 17.35 -16.95 -8.08
N ALA A 58 17.57 -17.35 -9.34
CA ALA A 58 16.53 -17.98 -10.17
C ALA A 58 16.08 -19.32 -9.58
N VAL A 59 17.01 -20.14 -9.08
CA VAL A 59 16.70 -21.40 -8.40
C VAL A 59 15.93 -21.15 -7.10
N ALA A 60 16.32 -20.17 -6.29
CA ALA A 60 15.61 -19.85 -5.06
C ALA A 60 14.15 -19.43 -5.33
N LEU A 61 13.92 -18.60 -6.36
CA LEU A 61 12.58 -18.21 -6.78
C LEU A 61 11.75 -19.42 -7.26
N ARG A 62 12.37 -20.31 -8.05
CA ARG A 62 11.73 -21.54 -8.50
C ARG A 62 11.36 -22.47 -7.34
N THR A 63 12.22 -22.59 -6.34
CA THR A 63 11.94 -23.37 -5.12
C THR A 63 10.75 -22.81 -4.38
N ARG A 64 10.62 -21.48 -4.27
CA ARG A 64 9.44 -20.83 -3.68
C ARG A 64 8.16 -21.18 -4.45
N TRP A 65 8.20 -21.14 -5.78
CA TRP A 65 7.05 -21.55 -6.61
C TRP A 65 6.72 -23.04 -6.43
N ARG A 66 7.72 -23.93 -6.46
CA ARG A 66 7.51 -25.37 -6.27
C ARG A 66 6.84 -25.67 -4.92
N ARG A 67 7.27 -24.98 -3.86
CA ARG A 67 6.65 -25.10 -2.54
C ARG A 67 5.17 -24.70 -2.54
N GLN A 68 4.78 -23.68 -3.32
CA GLN A 68 3.37 -23.28 -3.43
C GLN A 68 2.50 -24.31 -4.16
N GLN A 69 3.08 -25.17 -5.01
CA GLN A 69 2.35 -26.22 -5.74
C GLN A 69 2.09 -27.48 -4.91
N LEU A 70 2.69 -27.59 -3.73
CA LEU A 70 2.47 -28.74 -2.85
C LEU A 70 1.05 -28.70 -2.26
N LYS A 71 0.33 -29.80 -2.45
CA LYS A 71 -1.05 -29.98 -1.93
C LYS A 71 -1.10 -30.36 -0.45
N ASN A 72 -0.01 -30.91 0.07
CA ASN A 72 0.09 -31.32 1.47
C ASN A 72 0.68 -30.17 2.30
N ASP A 73 -0.13 -29.60 3.19
CA ASP A 73 0.27 -28.45 4.02
C ASP A 73 1.38 -28.80 5.04
N ALA A 74 1.41 -30.03 5.57
CA ALA A 74 2.46 -30.46 6.49
C ALA A 74 3.83 -30.44 5.80
N LEU A 75 3.93 -31.09 4.64
CA LEU A 75 5.15 -31.09 3.83
C LEU A 75 5.54 -29.68 3.35
N ARG A 76 4.55 -28.83 3.09
CA ARG A 76 4.78 -27.44 2.67
C ARG A 76 5.42 -26.61 3.78
N SER A 77 5.04 -26.82 5.04
CA SER A 77 5.61 -26.10 6.20
C SER A 77 7.04 -26.52 6.53
N GLU A 78 7.41 -27.77 6.24
CA GLU A 78 8.77 -28.28 6.47
C GLU A 78 9.80 -27.70 5.49
N ILE A 79 9.37 -27.25 4.31
CA ILE A 79 10.27 -26.70 3.30
C ILE A 79 10.55 -25.22 3.57
N LEU A 80 11.72 -24.99 4.19
CA LEU A 80 12.22 -23.66 4.48
C LEU A 80 12.66 -22.90 3.21
N PRO A 81 12.57 -21.56 3.21
CA PRO A 81 13.11 -20.73 2.13
C PRO A 81 14.62 -20.91 1.97
N MET A 82 15.09 -20.88 0.72
CA MET A 82 16.53 -20.85 0.40
C MET A 82 17.05 -19.42 0.51
N ASN A 83 17.69 -19.10 1.63
CA ASN A 83 18.35 -17.80 1.83
C ASN A 83 19.68 -17.75 1.04
N ILE A 84 20.02 -16.58 0.49
CA ILE A 84 21.19 -16.40 -0.38
C ILE A 84 22.18 -15.43 0.28
N LEU A 85 23.43 -15.86 0.40
CA LEU A 85 24.55 -15.01 0.77
C LEU A 85 25.34 -14.64 -0.50
N MET A 86 25.41 -13.35 -0.82
CA MET A 86 26.19 -12.85 -1.95
C MET A 86 27.51 -12.24 -1.44
N SER A 87 28.64 -12.84 -1.81
CA SER A 87 29.97 -12.33 -1.50
C SER A 87 30.61 -11.66 -2.72
N GLY A 88 31.32 -10.55 -2.53
CA GLY A 88 32.07 -9.86 -3.59
C GLY A 88 32.31 -8.37 -3.30
N PRO A 89 33.11 -7.67 -4.13
CA PRO A 89 33.47 -6.26 -3.92
C PRO A 89 32.25 -5.32 -4.07
N THR A 90 32.32 -4.12 -3.49
CA THR A 90 31.29 -3.09 -3.70
C THR A 90 31.16 -2.75 -5.20
N GLY A 91 29.96 -2.37 -5.64
CA GLY A 91 29.70 -2.08 -7.05
C GLY A 91 29.53 -3.30 -7.97
N SER A 92 29.73 -4.54 -7.50
CA SER A 92 29.60 -5.77 -8.32
C SER A 92 28.16 -6.15 -8.71
N GLY A 93 27.14 -5.34 -8.36
CA GLY A 93 25.75 -5.58 -8.70
C GLY A 93 24.92 -6.42 -7.72
N LYS A 94 25.45 -6.82 -6.54
CA LYS A 94 24.71 -7.64 -5.54
C LYS A 94 23.32 -7.09 -5.19
N THR A 95 23.27 -5.81 -4.82
CA THR A 95 22.01 -5.15 -4.45
C THR A 95 21.07 -5.01 -5.65
N GLU A 96 21.61 -4.82 -6.85
CA GLU A 96 20.81 -4.66 -8.07
C GLU A 96 20.18 -6.00 -8.49
N ILE A 97 20.90 -7.12 -8.35
CA ILE A 97 20.34 -8.47 -8.55
C ILE A 97 19.10 -8.66 -7.66
N ALA A 98 19.21 -8.38 -6.35
CA ALA A 98 18.09 -8.53 -5.43
C ALA A 98 16.93 -7.57 -5.73
N ARG A 99 17.24 -6.30 -6.03
CA ARG A 99 16.24 -5.27 -6.40
C ARG A 99 15.49 -5.65 -7.67
N ARG A 100 16.19 -6.17 -8.68
CA ARG A 100 15.58 -6.57 -9.96
C ARG A 100 14.74 -7.82 -9.80
N LEU A 101 15.25 -8.82 -9.08
CA LEU A 101 14.50 -10.04 -8.76
C LEU A 101 13.15 -9.72 -8.09
N ALA A 102 13.13 -8.77 -7.16
CA ALA A 102 11.90 -8.34 -6.51
C ALA A 102 10.90 -7.69 -7.49
N LYS A 103 11.38 -6.97 -8.51
CA LYS A 103 10.53 -6.41 -9.58
C LYS A 103 9.96 -7.48 -10.49
N ILE A 104 10.75 -8.50 -10.86
CA ILE A 104 10.30 -9.61 -11.72
C ILE A 104 9.17 -10.38 -11.01
N SER A 105 9.39 -10.67 -9.73
CA SER A 105 8.47 -11.43 -8.88
C SER A 105 7.39 -10.61 -8.19
N ASP A 106 7.24 -9.33 -8.57
CA ASP A 106 6.28 -8.37 -8.00
C ASP A 106 6.20 -8.45 -6.46
N SER A 107 7.36 -8.54 -5.82
CA SER A 107 7.50 -8.80 -4.40
C SER A 107 7.98 -7.55 -3.66
N PRO A 108 7.50 -7.29 -2.43
CA PRO A 108 7.97 -6.16 -1.63
C PRO A 108 9.47 -6.29 -1.34
N PHE A 109 10.21 -5.20 -1.46
CA PHE A 109 11.67 -5.17 -1.33
C PHE A 109 12.10 -4.08 -0.34
N LEU A 110 13.02 -4.45 0.55
CA LEU A 110 13.61 -3.56 1.55
C LEU A 110 15.13 -3.74 1.56
N LYS A 111 15.88 -2.63 1.46
CA LYS A 111 17.34 -2.60 1.66
C LYS A 111 17.62 -2.15 3.08
N VAL A 112 18.36 -2.93 3.86
CA VAL A 112 18.78 -2.56 5.21
C VAL A 112 20.28 -2.82 5.37
N GLU A 113 20.95 -1.99 6.14
CA GLU A 113 22.37 -2.14 6.47
C GLU A 113 22.51 -2.80 7.84
N ALA A 114 23.29 -3.88 7.92
CA ALA A 114 23.40 -4.69 9.13
C ALA A 114 24.03 -3.92 10.30
N THR A 115 24.94 -2.99 10.01
CA THR A 115 25.61 -2.13 11.00
C THR A 115 24.65 -1.20 11.74
N LYS A 116 23.48 -0.91 11.17
CA LYS A 116 22.41 -0.12 11.81
C LYS A 116 21.89 -0.79 13.10
N PHE A 117 22.00 -2.12 13.21
CA PHE A 117 21.54 -2.88 14.37
C PHE A 117 22.62 -3.09 15.43
N THR A 118 23.87 -2.69 15.13
CA THR A 118 25.00 -2.77 16.06
C THR A 118 25.32 -1.43 16.72
N GLU A 119 24.83 -0.31 16.16
CA GLU A 119 24.96 1.02 16.78
C GLU A 119 24.01 1.15 18.00
N VAL A 120 24.63 1.39 19.16
CA VAL A 120 24.13 1.31 20.54
C VAL A 120 22.78 2.01 20.83
N GLY A 121 21.88 1.32 21.55
CA GLY A 121 20.86 1.96 22.40
C GLY A 121 19.65 1.10 22.78
N ILE A 122 19.17 1.24 24.03
CA ILE A 122 17.90 0.66 24.56
C ILE A 122 16.66 1.07 23.73
N TYR A 123 16.80 2.12 22.91
CA TYR A 123 15.79 2.67 22.00
C TYR A 123 16.22 2.64 20.51
N GLY A 124 17.09 1.69 20.13
CA GLY A 124 17.60 1.53 18.76
C GLY A 124 16.61 0.87 17.79
N ALA A 125 16.98 0.87 16.50
CA ALA A 125 16.26 0.09 15.50
C ALA A 125 16.41 -1.41 15.79
N ASN A 126 15.31 -2.12 15.96
CA ASN A 126 15.31 -3.57 16.25
C ASN A 126 15.07 -4.38 14.97
N ALA A 127 15.39 -5.68 14.98
CA ALA A 127 15.10 -6.56 13.84
C ALA A 127 13.61 -6.53 13.42
N ASP A 128 12.70 -6.38 14.40
CA ASP A 128 11.26 -6.22 14.16
C ASP A 128 10.92 -4.99 13.31
N SER A 129 11.72 -3.92 13.41
CA SER A 129 11.51 -2.72 12.58
C SER A 129 11.71 -3.02 11.09
N MET A 130 12.60 -3.95 10.72
CA MET A 130 12.77 -4.37 9.33
C MET A 130 11.50 -5.01 8.77
N ILE A 131 10.84 -5.83 9.59
CA ILE A 131 9.61 -6.50 9.17
C ILE A 131 8.47 -5.49 9.04
N LYS A 132 8.37 -4.52 9.96
CA LYS A 132 7.39 -3.42 9.88
C LYS A 132 7.58 -2.60 8.61
N ASP A 133 8.81 -2.19 8.32
CA ASP A 133 9.14 -1.42 7.11
C ASP A 133 8.81 -2.22 5.84
N LEU A 134 9.08 -3.53 5.82
CA LEU A 134 8.74 -4.40 4.69
C LEU A 134 7.22 -4.52 4.48
N VAL A 135 6.45 -4.65 5.56
CA VAL A 135 4.99 -4.69 5.53
C VAL A 135 4.42 -3.36 5.01
N ASP A 136 4.97 -2.23 5.45
CA ASP A 136 4.54 -0.91 4.97
C ASP A 136 4.75 -0.76 3.46
N VAL A 137 5.89 -1.24 2.94
CA VAL A 137 6.14 -1.32 1.49
C VAL A 137 5.09 -2.20 0.79
N ALA A 138 4.80 -3.39 1.33
CA ALA A 138 3.81 -4.30 0.76
C ALA A 138 2.38 -3.72 0.74
N VAL A 139 1.96 -3.04 1.81
CA VAL A 139 0.66 -2.38 1.92
C VAL A 139 0.55 -1.26 0.89
N ASN A 140 1.59 -0.45 0.73
CA ASN A 140 1.60 0.62 -0.25
C ASN A 140 1.54 0.09 -1.69
N MET A 141 2.27 -0.99 -1.97
CA MET A 141 2.21 -1.69 -3.26
C MET A 141 0.80 -2.22 -3.56
N ALA A 142 0.19 -2.92 -2.61
CA ALA A 142 -1.18 -3.44 -2.75
C ALA A 142 -2.23 -2.33 -2.93
N ARG A 143 -2.08 -1.21 -2.21
CA ARG A 143 -2.95 -0.02 -2.37
C ARG A 143 -2.82 0.58 -3.76
N ALA A 144 -1.61 0.72 -4.28
CA ALA A 144 -1.38 1.26 -5.62
C ALA A 144 -2.02 0.36 -6.70
N ASP A 145 -1.92 -0.95 -6.54
CA ASP A 145 -2.56 -1.90 -7.46
C ASP A 145 -4.08 -1.87 -7.38
N ALA A 146 -4.65 -1.84 -6.17
CA ALA A 146 -6.09 -1.72 -5.98
C ALA A 146 -6.63 -0.41 -6.59
N GLN A 147 -5.89 0.70 -6.45
CA GLN A 147 -6.25 1.97 -7.08
C GLN A 147 -6.29 1.86 -8.60
N LYS A 148 -5.33 1.19 -9.24
CA LYS A 148 -5.32 0.98 -10.70
C LYS A 148 -6.52 0.13 -11.15
N ILE A 149 -6.78 -0.99 -10.47
CA ILE A 149 -7.88 -1.91 -10.80
C ILE A 149 -9.23 -1.21 -10.67
N HIS A 150 -9.41 -0.39 -9.62
CA HIS A 150 -10.68 0.25 -9.33
C HIS A 150 -10.82 1.66 -9.91
N ALA A 151 -9.83 2.18 -10.62
CA ALA A 151 -9.85 3.55 -11.16
C ALA A 151 -11.06 3.82 -12.06
N ALA A 152 -11.34 2.91 -13.01
CA ALA A 152 -12.47 3.06 -13.93
C ALA A 152 -13.82 3.01 -13.21
N ALA A 153 -14.02 2.01 -12.35
CA ALA A 153 -15.25 1.89 -11.55
C ALA A 153 -15.43 3.07 -10.57
N ALA A 154 -14.34 3.59 -10.01
CA ALA A 154 -14.37 4.77 -9.15
C ALA A 154 -14.75 6.03 -9.95
N ARG A 155 -14.24 6.16 -11.20
CA ARG A 155 -14.58 7.25 -12.11
C ARG A 155 -16.06 7.24 -12.46
N GLU A 156 -16.63 6.09 -12.85
CA GLU A 156 -18.06 5.98 -13.15
C GLU A 156 -18.93 6.37 -11.94
N ARG A 157 -18.62 5.86 -10.75
CA ARG A 157 -19.34 6.23 -9.52
C ARG A 157 -19.21 7.71 -9.18
N ALA A 158 -18.06 8.31 -9.46
CA ALA A 158 -17.86 9.75 -9.26
C ALA A 158 -18.74 10.55 -10.21
N ILE A 159 -18.82 10.16 -11.48
CA ILE A 159 -19.71 10.78 -12.48
C ILE A 159 -21.17 10.67 -12.05
N ASP A 160 -21.64 9.48 -11.66
CA ASP A 160 -23.01 9.27 -11.19
C ASP A 160 -23.34 10.17 -9.98
N ARG A 161 -22.38 10.30 -9.05
CA ARG A 161 -22.53 11.17 -7.87
C ARG A 161 -22.58 12.64 -8.25
N LEU A 162 -21.80 13.08 -9.24
CA LEU A 162 -21.82 14.45 -9.75
C LEU A 162 -23.13 14.77 -10.46
N VAL A 163 -23.62 13.86 -11.31
CA VAL A 163 -24.94 14.00 -11.98
C VAL A 163 -26.05 14.21 -10.94
N GLY A 164 -26.10 13.37 -9.91
CA GLY A 164 -27.13 13.48 -8.86
C GLY A 164 -27.06 14.79 -8.05
N LEU A 165 -25.89 15.40 -7.94
CA LEU A 165 -25.72 16.68 -7.25
C LEU A 165 -26.00 17.88 -8.14
N LEU A 166 -25.83 17.77 -9.45
CA LEU A 166 -26.14 18.83 -10.41
C LEU A 166 -27.63 18.88 -10.77
N ASP A 167 -28.35 17.77 -10.62
CA ASP A 167 -29.80 17.62 -10.87
C ASP A 167 -30.72 18.26 -9.79
N HIS A 168 -30.16 19.05 -8.85
CA HIS A 168 -30.92 19.63 -7.72
C HIS A 168 -31.81 20.82 -8.11
N LYS A 169 -31.53 21.45 -9.26
CA LYS A 169 -32.53 22.26 -9.96
C LYS A 169 -33.13 21.32 -10.98
N LYS A 170 -34.46 21.20 -11.02
CA LYS A 170 -35.20 20.69 -12.19
C LYS A 170 -34.89 21.60 -13.39
N LEU A 171 -33.65 21.57 -13.86
CA LEU A 171 -33.18 22.25 -15.06
C LEU A 171 -33.84 21.47 -16.19
N SER A 172 -34.78 22.16 -16.79
CA SER A 172 -35.44 21.79 -18.03
C SER A 172 -34.43 21.31 -19.08
N ASP A 173 -34.88 20.29 -19.81
CA ASP A 173 -34.45 19.87 -21.14
C ASP A 173 -33.15 19.05 -21.32
N ILE A 174 -32.24 18.96 -20.35
CA ILE A 174 -31.04 18.12 -20.50
C ILE A 174 -31.28 16.74 -19.89
N SER A 175 -31.24 15.71 -20.74
CA SER A 175 -31.39 14.33 -20.28
C SER A 175 -30.22 13.95 -19.36
N ARG A 176 -30.48 13.19 -18.29
CA ARG A 176 -29.41 12.68 -17.39
C ARG A 176 -28.26 12.00 -18.14
N ALA A 177 -28.53 11.42 -19.31
CA ALA A 177 -27.55 10.84 -20.21
C ALA A 177 -26.62 11.89 -20.84
N GLU A 178 -27.14 13.03 -21.28
CA GLU A 178 -26.36 14.12 -21.87
C GLU A 178 -25.47 14.78 -20.82
N LEU A 179 -25.99 14.99 -19.61
CA LEU A 179 -25.21 15.51 -18.49
C LEU A 179 -24.06 14.56 -18.10
N ARG A 180 -24.28 13.24 -18.18
CA ARG A 180 -23.23 12.23 -17.95
C ARG A 180 -22.11 12.37 -18.99
N GLU A 181 -22.46 12.54 -20.26
CA GLU A 181 -21.52 12.75 -21.37
C GLU A 181 -20.76 14.08 -21.23
N GLU A 182 -21.41 15.17 -20.84
CA GLU A 182 -20.75 16.46 -20.60
C GLU A 182 -19.70 16.37 -19.48
N ILE A 183 -19.99 15.63 -18.40
CA ILE A 183 -19.06 15.42 -17.28
C ILE A 183 -17.93 14.48 -17.71
N ALA A 184 -18.23 13.42 -18.46
CA ALA A 184 -17.23 12.47 -18.96
C ALA A 184 -16.24 13.13 -19.92
N THR A 185 -16.72 14.02 -20.79
CA THR A 185 -15.94 14.77 -21.80
C THR A 185 -15.30 16.04 -21.27
N GLY A 186 -15.59 16.44 -20.03
CA GLY A 186 -14.97 17.61 -19.38
C GLY A 186 -15.57 18.96 -19.74
N LYS A 187 -16.70 19.00 -20.46
CA LYS A 187 -17.38 20.24 -20.87
C LYS A 187 -18.13 20.94 -19.71
N ALA A 188 -18.34 20.24 -18.59
CA ALA A 188 -19.04 20.77 -17.41
C ALA A 188 -18.14 21.53 -16.40
N GLY A 189 -16.95 21.97 -16.80
CA GLY A 189 -15.91 22.52 -15.90
C GLY A 189 -16.31 23.75 -15.07
N ASP A 190 -17.23 24.58 -15.56
CA ASP A 190 -17.63 25.82 -14.90
C ASP A 190 -18.69 25.64 -13.80
N ARG A 191 -19.29 24.44 -13.68
CA ARG A 191 -20.36 24.15 -12.72
C ARG A 191 -19.77 23.77 -11.36
N LYS A 192 -19.98 24.62 -10.35
CA LYS A 192 -19.51 24.39 -8.98
C LYS A 192 -20.47 23.49 -8.20
N VAL A 193 -19.92 22.45 -7.56
CA VAL A 193 -20.68 21.53 -6.70
C VAL A 193 -20.08 21.54 -5.30
N ARG A 194 -20.92 21.64 -4.26
CA ARG A 194 -20.49 21.46 -2.87
C ARG A 194 -20.70 20.01 -2.47
N MET A 195 -19.62 19.35 -2.04
CA MET A 195 -19.67 17.96 -1.60
C MET A 195 -18.98 17.80 -0.25
N LEU A 196 -19.64 17.08 0.66
CA LEU A 196 -18.98 16.52 1.82
C LEU A 196 -18.29 15.22 1.41
N LEU A 197 -16.97 15.27 1.35
CA LEU A 197 -16.15 14.08 1.17
C LEU A 197 -16.07 13.34 2.51
N LYS A 198 -16.24 12.01 2.49
CA LYS A 198 -15.83 11.21 3.64
C LYS A 198 -14.32 11.37 3.79
N PRO A 199 -13.81 11.59 5.01
CA PRO A 199 -12.37 11.68 5.22
C PRO A 199 -11.74 10.38 4.73
N LEU A 200 -10.79 10.50 3.80
CA LEU A 200 -9.89 9.40 3.48
C LEU A 200 -9.10 9.10 4.77
N PRO A 201 -8.92 7.83 5.16
CA PRO A 201 -8.02 7.51 6.26
C PRO A 201 -6.67 8.15 5.92
N SER A 202 -6.22 9.06 6.78
CA SER A 202 -4.99 9.81 6.54
C SER A 202 -3.85 8.81 6.37
N LYS A 203 -2.89 9.16 5.50
CA LYS A 203 -1.61 8.45 5.46
C LYS A 203 -1.10 8.44 6.89
N MET A 204 -1.00 7.27 7.54
CA MET A 204 -0.19 7.13 8.74
C MET A 204 1.21 7.58 8.34
N ARG A 205 1.54 8.84 8.64
CA ARG A 205 2.94 9.21 8.77
C ARG A 205 3.43 8.42 9.98
N PRO A 206 4.56 7.71 9.91
CA PRO A 206 5.16 7.22 11.13
C PRO A 206 5.38 8.44 12.02
N THR A 207 4.66 8.49 13.13
CA THR A 207 4.86 9.49 14.16
C THR A 207 6.29 9.28 14.64
N SER A 208 7.22 10.15 14.24
CA SER A 208 8.43 10.35 15.01
C SER A 208 7.95 10.88 16.36
N THR A 209 7.77 9.97 17.31
CA THR A 209 7.57 10.26 18.72
C THR A 209 8.78 11.06 19.19
N ASN A 210 8.68 12.38 19.12
CA ASN A 210 9.54 13.33 19.82
C ASN A 210 8.78 14.64 19.95
N ARG A 211 7.68 14.62 20.70
CA ARG A 211 7.06 15.84 21.23
C ARG A 211 6.14 15.53 22.40
N GLU A 212 6.72 15.07 23.50
CA GLU A 212 6.07 15.08 24.81
C GLU A 212 7.14 14.99 25.91
N MET A 213 7.89 16.08 26.10
CA MET A 213 8.80 16.28 27.24
C MET A 213 8.99 17.79 27.50
N THR A 214 7.89 18.52 27.70
CA THR A 214 7.93 19.83 28.39
C THR A 214 6.65 20.00 29.22
N SER A 215 6.45 19.13 30.21
CA SER A 215 5.53 19.42 31.32
C SER A 215 5.80 18.44 32.46
N ARG A 216 6.98 18.54 33.09
CA ARG A 216 7.28 18.03 34.44
C ARG A 216 8.73 18.34 34.82
N ALA A 217 9.00 19.60 35.11
CA ALA A 217 10.14 19.98 35.95
C ALA A 217 9.84 21.33 36.60
N GLY A 218 9.84 21.36 37.93
CA GLY A 218 9.97 22.61 38.69
C GLY A 218 8.73 23.07 39.46
N GLU A 219 8.28 22.29 40.44
CA GLU A 219 7.53 22.81 41.58
C GLU A 219 8.49 22.80 42.78
N ARG A 220 8.98 23.99 43.18
CA ARG A 220 9.21 24.43 44.58
C ARG A 220 9.95 25.78 44.66
N ASP A 221 9.30 26.71 45.38
CA ASP A 221 9.79 27.77 46.30
C ASP A 221 10.82 28.79 45.79
N GLU A 222 10.81 30.09 46.12
CA GLU A 222 10.01 30.92 47.04
C GLU A 222 10.35 32.39 46.68
N THR A 223 9.39 33.29 46.88
CA THR A 223 9.55 34.74 47.20
C THR A 223 10.59 35.60 46.46
N SER A 224 10.13 36.55 45.64
CA SER A 224 10.28 37.98 45.95
C SER A 224 9.62 38.89 44.90
N ARG A 225 9.04 39.95 45.43
CA ARG A 225 8.35 41.08 44.81
C ARG A 225 9.12 41.64 43.60
N HIS A 226 8.42 42.09 42.57
CA HIS A 226 8.32 43.52 42.20
C HIS A 226 7.29 43.69 41.06
N THR A 227 6.41 44.66 41.27
CA THR A 227 5.46 45.20 40.31
C THR A 227 6.18 45.83 39.12
N HIS A 228 5.57 45.79 37.93
CA HIS A 228 5.29 46.93 37.04
C HIS A 228 4.59 46.39 35.79
N GLY A 229 3.39 46.93 35.52
CA GLY A 229 2.62 46.62 34.31
C GLY A 229 3.10 47.42 33.11
N VAL A 230 2.70 46.97 31.92
CA VAL A 230 2.34 47.82 30.76
C VAL A 230 1.24 47.09 29.99
N GLU A 231 0.26 47.90 29.60
CA GLU A 231 -0.99 47.62 28.92
C GLU A 231 -0.79 47.12 27.47
N PHE A 232 -1.84 46.51 26.91
CA PHE A 232 -2.02 46.30 25.46
C PHE A 232 -2.93 47.38 24.89
#